data_AF-A0A945FHH3-F1
#
_entry.id   AF-A0A945FHH3-F1
#
_cell.length_a   1.000
_cell.length_b   1.000
_cell.length_c   1.000
_cell.angle_alpha   90.00
_cell.angle_beta   90.00
_cell.angle_gamma   90.00
#
_symmetry.space_group_name_H-M   'P 1'
#
loop_
_entity.id
_entity.type
_entity.pdbx_description
1 polymer ?
#
loop_
_entity_poly.entity_id
_entity_poly.type
_entity_poly.pdbx_seq_one_letter_code
_entity_poly.pdbx_strand_id
1 'polypeptide(L)'
;MQVIEGRPEIDYPCPWSFKVIGRKEEDMRRAIDEIVGSKHKYTITVSNHSAKGTYCSLNLHMTVINEPHRIYIYTALTEHESTKIVL
;
A
#
# COMPACT_ATOMS: atom_id res chain seq x y z
N MET A 1 -10.91 -25.64 -26.14
CA MET A 1 -10.42 -25.33 -24.78
C MET A 1 -10.39 -23.83 -24.65
N GLN A 2 -11.28 -23.23 -23.86
CA GLN A 2 -11.12 -21.82 -23.49
C GLN A 2 -10.20 -21.79 -22.27
N VAL A 3 -8.95 -21.43 -22.53
CA VAL A 3 -8.02 -21.11 -21.47
C VAL A 3 -8.34 -19.68 -21.04
N ILE A 4 -8.94 -19.51 -19.87
CA ILE A 4 -8.98 -18.22 -19.17
C ILE A 4 -7.58 -17.94 -18.62
N GLU A 5 -6.62 -17.75 -19.52
CA GLU A 5 -5.26 -17.33 -19.19
C GLU A 5 -5.21 -15.81 -19.30
N GLY A 6 -5.58 -15.15 -18.22
CA GLY A 6 -5.66 -13.69 -18.15
C GLY A 6 -5.20 -13.18 -16.80
N ARG A 7 -4.06 -13.67 -16.29
CA ARG A 7 -3.34 -12.85 -15.32
C ARG A 7 -2.78 -11.67 -16.12
N PRO A 8 -3.06 -10.42 -15.76
CA PRO A 8 -2.44 -9.30 -16.44
C PRO A 8 -0.92 -9.47 -16.35
N GLU A 9 -0.25 -9.50 -17.50
CA GLU A 9 1.21 -9.43 -17.56
C GLU A 9 1.59 -8.02 -17.08
N ILE A 10 2.02 -7.94 -15.82
CA ILE A 10 2.48 -6.68 -15.24
C ILE A 10 3.96 -6.58 -15.56
N ASP A 11 4.30 -5.58 -16.37
CA ASP A 11 5.69 -5.25 -16.65
C ASP A 11 6.29 -4.55 -15.41
N TYR A 12 7.26 -5.21 -14.77
CA TYR A 12 7.95 -4.70 -13.60
C TYR A 12 9.36 -4.22 -13.99
N PRO A 13 9.91 -3.17 -13.35
CA PRO A 13 9.33 -2.40 -12.25
C PRO A 13 8.26 -1.41 -12.72
N CYS A 14 7.16 -1.29 -11.97
CA CYS A 14 6.09 -0.34 -12.28
C CYS A 14 5.70 0.51 -11.07
N PRO A 15 5.17 1.74 -11.29
CA PRO A 15 4.56 2.51 -10.23
C PRO A 15 3.27 1.84 -9.74
N TRP A 16 3.14 1.69 -8.43
CA TRP A 16 2.00 1.10 -7.76
C TRP A 16 1.52 2.02 -6.65
N SER A 17 0.20 2.07 -6.46
CA SER A 17 -0.44 2.83 -5.40
C SER A 17 -1.23 1.89 -4.50
N PHE A 18 -0.94 1.93 -3.20
CA PHE A 18 -1.73 1.25 -2.17
C PHE A 18 -2.52 2.29 -1.40
N LYS A 19 -3.77 2.01 -1.09
CA LYS A 19 -4.58 2.86 -0.22
C LYS A 19 -4.67 2.21 1.16
N VAL A 20 -4.01 2.84 2.13
CA VAL A 20 -3.97 2.39 3.52
C VAL A 20 -4.97 3.22 4.32
N ILE A 21 -5.91 2.55 4.97
CA ILE A 21 -6.94 3.17 5.79
C ILE A 21 -6.72 2.74 7.24
N GLY A 22 -6.68 3.70 8.14
CA GLY A 22 -6.45 3.46 9.56
C GLY A 22 -6.93 4.65 10.39
N ARG A 23 -6.59 4.64 11.68
CA ARG A 23 -7.11 5.65 12.63
C ARG A 23 -6.18 6.84 12.82
N LYS A 24 -4.87 6.58 12.85
CA LYS A 24 -3.84 7.60 13.12
C LYS A 24 -2.91 7.69 11.92
N GLU A 25 -2.88 8.86 11.29
CA GLU A 25 -2.04 9.11 10.12
C GLU A 25 -0.55 8.92 10.43
N GLU A 26 -0.05 9.50 11.52
CA GLU A 26 1.37 9.44 11.88
C GLU A 26 1.84 7.99 12.10
N ASP A 27 0.99 7.19 12.74
CA ASP A 27 1.24 5.78 13.02
C ASP A 27 1.28 4.96 11.72
N MET A 28 0.35 5.21 10.80
CA MET A 28 0.38 4.60 9.47
C MET A 28 1.60 5.04 8.65
N ARG A 29 2.00 6.31 8.72
CA ARG A 29 3.22 6.80 8.03
C ARG A 29 4.47 6.08 8.55
N ARG A 30 4.58 5.90 9.87
CA ARG A 30 5.67 5.15 10.50
C ARG A 30 5.65 3.67 10.11
N ALA A 31 4.48 3.04 10.12
CA ALA A 31 4.30 1.66 9.68
C ALA A 31 4.78 1.47 8.23
N ILE A 32 4.36 2.38 7.33
CA ILE A 32 4.78 2.36 5.93
C ILE A 32 6.31 2.53 5.82
N ASP A 33 6.90 3.48 6.55
CA ASP A 33 8.35 3.67 6.53
C ASP A 33 9.12 2.44 7.03
N GLU A 34 8.62 1.78 8.07
CA GLU A 34 9.22 0.57 8.62
C GLU A 34 9.12 -0.63 7.64
N ILE A 35 7.96 -0.81 7.01
CA ILE A 35 7.69 -1.91 6.08
C ILE A 35 8.45 -1.75 4.76
N VAL A 36 8.39 -0.55 4.18
CA VAL A 36 9.05 -0.23 2.90
C VAL A 36 10.55 -0.07 3.09
N GLY A 37 10.95 0.46 4.25
CA GLY A 37 12.32 0.77 4.59
C GLY A 37 12.90 1.95 3.80
N SER A 38 14.03 2.46 4.27
CA SER A 38 14.70 3.64 3.69
C SER A 38 15.35 3.40 2.31
N LYS A 39 15.32 2.16 1.81
CA LYS A 39 15.95 1.78 0.53
C LYS A 39 15.08 2.10 -0.69
N HIS A 40 13.76 2.13 -0.52
CA HIS A 40 12.82 2.35 -1.62
C HIS A 40 12.28 3.77 -1.57
N LYS A 41 12.23 4.44 -2.73
CA LYS A 41 11.55 5.74 -2.83
C LYS A 41 10.05 5.50 -2.88
N TYR A 42 9.34 6.16 -1.96
CA TYR A 42 7.89 6.15 -1.92
C TYR A 42 7.37 7.54 -1.54
N THR A 43 6.09 7.78 -1.78
CA THR A 43 5.41 9.03 -1.47
C THR A 43 4.09 8.70 -0.79
N ILE A 44 3.83 9.32 0.35
CA ILE A 44 2.57 9.16 1.07
C ILE A 44 1.76 10.46 0.94
N THR A 45 0.55 10.35 0.42
CA THR A 45 -0.39 11.48 0.35
C THR A 45 -1.67 11.15 1.12
N VAL A 46 -2.22 12.14 1.81
CA VAL A 46 -3.50 11.97 2.50
C VAL A 46 -4.62 12.13 1.49
N SER A 47 -5.46 11.11 1.36
CA SER A 47 -6.57 11.11 0.39
C SER A 47 -7.84 11.68 0.97
N ASN A 48 -8.15 11.28 2.21
CA ASN A 48 -9.41 11.60 2.83
C ASN A 48 -9.31 11.46 4.35
N HIS A 49 -10.06 12.30 5.05
CA HIS A 49 -10.36 12.13 6.46
C HIS A 49 -11.84 11.83 6.58
N SER A 50 -12.20 10.85 7.40
CA SER A 50 -13.61 10.58 7.69
C SER A 50 -14.27 11.84 8.27
N ALA A 51 -15.57 12.03 8.02
CA ALA A 51 -16.33 13.20 8.49
C ALA A 51 -16.29 13.41 10.02
N LYS A 52 -16.00 12.34 10.79
CA LYS A 52 -15.85 12.38 12.26
C LYS A 52 -14.40 12.43 12.75
N GLY A 53 -13.42 12.47 11.84
CA GLY A 53 -11.98 12.45 12.17
C GLY A 53 -11.45 11.14 12.76
N THR A 54 -12.25 10.07 12.77
CA THR A 54 -11.87 8.77 13.38
C THR A 54 -10.94 7.94 12.49
N TYR A 55 -11.09 8.08 11.17
CA TYR A 55 -10.30 7.37 10.18
C TYR A 55 -9.66 8.32 9.18
N CYS A 56 -8.47 7.96 8.72
CA CYS A 56 -7.73 8.63 7.65
C CYS A 56 -7.39 7.60 6.57
N SER A 57 -7.37 8.05 5.33
CA SER A 57 -6.95 7.25 4.17
C SER A 57 -5.69 7.86 3.59
N LEU A 58 -4.63 7.07 3.49
CA LEU A 58 -3.35 7.43 2.89
C LEU A 58 -3.18 6.68 1.57
N ASN A 59 -2.69 7.36 0.54
CA ASN A 59 -2.17 6.71 -0.66
C ASN A 59 -0.66 6.60 -0.51
N LEU A 60 -0.16 5.37 -0.51
CA LEU A 60 1.24 5.04 -0.66
C LEU A 60 1.53 4.82 -2.14
N HIS A 61 2.30 5.71 -2.74
CA HIS A 61 2.80 5.57 -4.11
C HIS A 61 4.26 5.13 -4.09
N MET A 62 4.60 4.06 -4.79
CA MET A 62 5.97 3.57 -4.87
C MET A 62 6.22 2.75 -6.13
N THR A 63 7.48 2.49 -6.45
CA THR A 63 7.85 1.58 -7.53
C THR A 63 8.02 0.16 -6.99
N VAL A 64 7.20 -0.77 -7.47
CA VAL A 64 7.32 -2.20 -7.15
C VAL A 64 8.19 -2.88 -8.19
N ILE A 65 9.18 -3.66 -7.75
CA ILE A 65 10.17 -4.29 -8.62
C ILE A 65 9.76 -5.66 -9.17
N ASN A 66 8.79 -6.32 -8.53
CA ASN A 66 8.24 -7.61 -8.93
C ASN A 66 6.96 -7.91 -8.13
N GLU A 67 6.26 -8.98 -8.52
CA GLU A 67 5.05 -9.45 -7.84
C GLU A 67 5.27 -9.83 -6.37
N PRO A 68 6.31 -10.61 -5.99
CA PRO A 68 6.60 -10.91 -4.59
C PRO A 68 6.78 -9.67 -3.72
N HIS A 69 7.45 -8.65 -4.24
CA HIS A 69 7.64 -7.37 -3.54
C HIS A 69 6.31 -6.66 -3.33
N ARG A 70 5.45 -6.59 -4.36
CA ARG A 70 4.09 -6.03 -4.23
C ARG A 70 3.28 -6.77 -3.17
N ILE A 71 3.29 -8.11 -3.20
CA ILE A 71 2.54 -8.96 -2.26
C ILE A 71 3.07 -8.79 -0.84
N TYR A 72 4.39 -8.73 -0.65
CA TYR A 72 5.01 -8.49 0.64
C TYR A 72 4.55 -7.16 1.24
N ILE A 73 4.62 -6.06 0.48
CA ILE A 73 4.19 -4.74 0.97
C ILE A 73 2.70 -4.76 1.33
N TYR A 74 1.84 -5.32 0.47
CA TYR A 74 0.41 -5.42 0.75
C TYR A 74 0.11 -6.22 2.04
N THR A 75 0.78 -7.36 2.20
CA THR A 75 0.57 -8.27 3.34
C THR A 75 1.06 -7.61 4.63
N ALA A 76 2.28 -7.09 4.64
CA ALA A 76 2.86 -6.40 5.79
C ALA A 76 2.02 -5.19 6.22
N LEU A 77 1.50 -4.40 5.27
CA LEU A 77 0.61 -3.28 5.57
C LEU A 77 -0.71 -3.76 6.19
N THR A 78 -1.25 -4.88 5.72
CA THR A 78 -2.51 -5.46 6.20
C THR A 78 -2.36 -6.07 7.60
N GLU A 79 -1.20 -6.68 7.90
CA GLU A 79 -0.91 -7.26 9.22
C GLU A 79 -0.52 -6.22 10.28
N HIS A 80 -0.14 -5.01 9.87
CA HIS A 80 0.28 -3.96 10.79
C HIS A 80 -0.90 -3.41 11.62
N GLU A 81 -0.72 -3.27 12.94
CA GLU A 81 -1.76 -2.87 13.89
C GLU A 81 -2.41 -1.49 13.60
N SER A 82 -1.60 -0.57 13.09
CA SER A 82 -1.99 0.81 12.74
C SER A 82 -2.87 0.88 11.49
N THR A 83 -2.87 -0.18 10.68
CA THR A 83 -3.70 -0.31 9.49
C THR A 83 -5.00 -1.05 9.82
N LYS A 84 -6.10 -0.62 9.20
CA LYS A 84 -7.38 -1.34 9.27
C LYS A 84 -7.74 -2.00 7.96
N ILE A 85 -7.48 -1.33 6.84
CA ILE A 85 -7.83 -1.80 5.50
C ILE A 85 -6.74 -1.34 4.53
N VAL A 86 -6.36 -2.21 3.59
CA VAL A 86 -5.51 -1.87 2.44
C VAL A 86 -6.27 -2.18 1.15
N LEU A 87 -6.30 -1.22 0.22
CA LEU A 87 -6.93 -1.34 -1.11
C LEU A 87 -5.92 -1.10 -2.24
#